data_AF-A0A090WLK2-F1
#
_entry.id   AF-A0A090WLK2-F1
#
_cell.length_a   1.000
_cell.length_b   1.000
_cell.length_c   1.000
_cell.angle_alpha   90.00
_cell.angle_beta   90.00
_cell.angle_gamma   90.00
#
_symmetry.space_group_name_H-M   'P 1'
#
loop_
_entity.id
_entity.type
_entity.pdbx_description
1 polymer ?
#
loop_
_entity_poly.entity_id
_entity_poly.type
_entity_poly.pdbx_seq_one_letter_code
_entity_poly.pdbx_strand_id
1 'polypeptide(L)'
;MYYQYLYAVEKERIHKTLDSLYKKFANTAERRFELGETNYLEKITAKSKQRQVNLNFVKAIEDVQIAYSQLMSVVQTEDNLEIVTQPLKKEALQIVNVNESPEVSFFTNNVLVAKSTRQLEKQQLLPNITLNYFQGTNPGINKNLYGYQLGLKIPLFFMGTSSKIKALKIAETIAAERLQDYTIKINAKSKILVSQLNQQQKALNYYEQEGAALSKEILKTANSSFKNGEIDFYQYILSLENAYEIQLNYLENLNTYNQTVITINYLTL
;
A
#
# COMPACT_ATOMS: atom_id res chain seq x y z
N MET A 1 -1.04 -4.87 -3.21
CA MET A 1 -1.71 -6.18 -3.03
C MET A 1 -1.03 -7.29 -3.83
N TYR A 2 -0.88 -7.20 -5.15
CA TYR A 2 -0.17 -8.23 -5.94
C TYR A 2 1.25 -8.57 -5.42
N TYR A 3 2.08 -7.56 -5.15
CA TYR A 3 3.43 -7.77 -4.58
C TYR A 3 3.42 -8.42 -3.19
N GLN A 4 2.39 -8.12 -2.38
CA GLN A 4 2.23 -8.74 -1.06
C GLN A 4 1.87 -10.22 -1.18
N TYR A 5 1.05 -10.59 -2.18
CA TYR A 5 0.75 -11.98 -2.50
C TYR A 5 2.01 -12.74 -2.96
N LEU A 6 2.79 -12.19 -3.90
CA LEU A 6 4.05 -12.79 -4.33
C LEU A 6 5.04 -12.98 -3.17
N TYR A 7 5.16 -11.97 -2.30
CA TYR A 7 5.96 -12.06 -1.08
C TYR A 7 5.49 -13.20 -0.17
N ALA A 8 4.19 -13.32 0.09
CA ALA A 8 3.64 -14.36 0.94
C ALA A 8 3.90 -15.77 0.36
N VAL A 9 3.73 -15.95 -0.95
CA VAL A 9 3.98 -17.23 -1.63
C VAL A 9 5.45 -17.63 -1.56
N GLU A 10 6.37 -16.71 -1.80
CA GLU A 10 7.81 -16.99 -1.66
C GLU A 10 8.19 -17.31 -0.20
N LYS A 11 7.59 -16.61 0.76
CA LYS A 11 7.81 -16.87 2.19
C LYS A 11 7.28 -18.25 2.61
N GLU A 12 6.10 -18.63 2.14
CA GLU A 12 5.53 -19.97 2.33
C GLU A 12 6.48 -21.05 1.77
N ARG A 13 7.04 -20.84 0.57
CA ARG A 13 7.99 -21.77 -0.06
C ARG A 13 9.24 -21.98 0.80
N ILE A 14 9.79 -20.92 1.40
CA ILE A 14 10.94 -21.01 2.31
C ILE A 14 10.55 -21.79 3.58
N HIS A 15 9.43 -21.44 4.22
CA HIS A 15 8.98 -22.13 5.44
C HIS A 15 8.60 -23.60 5.22
N LYS A 16 8.03 -23.95 4.06
CA LYS A 16 7.77 -25.35 3.67
C LYS A 16 9.05 -26.18 3.62
N THR A 17 10.12 -25.56 3.10
CA THR A 17 11.43 -26.20 3.00
C THR A 17 12.03 -26.40 4.39
N LEU A 18 11.94 -25.38 5.26
CA LEU A 18 12.34 -25.49 6.67
C LEU A 18 11.54 -26.56 7.42
N ASP A 19 10.21 -26.60 7.30
CA ASP A 19 9.35 -27.59 7.97
C ASP A 19 9.72 -29.02 7.56
N SER A 20 9.90 -29.25 6.26
CA SER A 20 10.32 -30.56 5.73
C SER A 20 11.67 -31.01 6.28
N LEU A 21 12.60 -30.06 6.43
CA LEU A 21 13.93 -30.33 6.96
C LEU A 21 13.88 -30.64 8.46
N TYR A 22 13.14 -29.82 9.22
CA TYR A 22 13.00 -29.97 10.65
C TYR A 22 12.19 -31.19 11.07
N LYS A 23 11.25 -31.65 10.24
CA LYS A 23 10.54 -32.91 10.44
C LYS A 23 11.48 -34.10 10.33
N LYS A 24 12.36 -34.12 9.32
CA LYS A 24 13.41 -35.14 9.21
C LYS A 24 14.36 -35.07 10.40
N PHE A 25 14.73 -33.86 10.83
CA PHE A 25 15.62 -33.64 11.96
C PHE A 25 15.07 -34.22 13.27
N ALA A 26 13.83 -33.88 13.62
CA ALA A 26 13.19 -34.38 14.84
C ALA A 26 13.09 -35.91 14.85
N ASN A 27 12.76 -36.54 13.71
CA ASN A 27 12.70 -37.99 13.59
C ASN A 27 14.08 -38.66 13.78
N THR A 28 15.13 -38.09 13.19
CA THR A 28 16.50 -38.62 13.35
C THR A 28 16.99 -38.46 14.79
N ALA A 29 16.75 -37.32 15.43
CA ALA A 29 17.11 -37.08 16.82
C ALA A 29 16.40 -38.05 17.77
N GLU A 30 15.11 -38.31 17.53
CA GLU A 30 14.33 -39.29 18.28
C GLU A 30 14.91 -40.70 18.13
N ARG A 31 15.25 -41.12 16.90
CA ARG A 31 15.81 -42.45 16.66
C ARG A 31 17.18 -42.64 17.30
N ARG A 32 18.07 -41.65 17.19
CA ARG A 32 19.40 -41.71 17.82
C ARG A 32 19.29 -41.80 19.34
N PHE A 33 18.31 -41.14 19.95
CA PHE A 33 18.07 -41.22 21.40
C PHE A 33 17.58 -42.62 21.79
N GLU A 34 16.65 -43.22 21.02
CA GLU A 34 16.18 -44.60 21.24
C GLU A 34 17.30 -45.64 21.16
N LEU A 35 18.31 -45.39 20.31
CA LEU A 35 19.49 -46.25 20.14
C LEU A 35 20.61 -45.95 21.14
N GLY A 36 20.45 -44.95 22.02
CA GLY A 36 21.46 -44.55 23.00
C GLY A 36 22.64 -43.75 22.40
N GLU A 37 22.53 -43.26 21.17
CA GLU A 37 23.58 -42.52 20.46
C GLU A 37 23.60 -41.01 20.76
N THR A 38 22.57 -40.49 21.43
CA THR A 38 22.47 -39.09 21.84
C THR A 38 21.73 -38.93 23.17
N ASN A 39 21.81 -37.74 23.77
CA ASN A 39 21.15 -37.39 25.03
C ASN A 39 19.70 -36.93 24.83
N TYR A 40 18.96 -36.86 25.94
CA TYR A 40 17.55 -36.43 25.93
C TYR A 40 17.37 -34.96 25.53
N LEU A 41 18.35 -34.09 25.81
CA LEU A 41 18.29 -32.66 25.50
C LEU A 41 18.24 -32.42 23.98
N GLU A 42 19.03 -33.15 23.19
CA GLU A 42 18.98 -33.08 21.73
C GLU A 42 17.61 -33.50 21.18
N LYS A 43 17.04 -34.60 21.69
CA LYS A 43 15.69 -35.06 21.32
C LYS A 43 14.63 -33.98 21.55
N ILE A 44 14.57 -33.42 22.76
CA ILE A 44 13.53 -32.43 23.10
C ILE A 44 13.74 -31.09 22.37
N THR A 45 15.00 -30.69 22.16
CA THR A 45 15.34 -29.47 21.42
C THR A 45 14.91 -29.59 19.96
N ALA A 46 15.19 -30.72 19.32
CA ALA A 46 14.78 -31.00 17.96
C ALA A 46 13.26 -31.00 17.78
N LYS A 47 12.54 -31.64 18.71
CA LYS A 47 11.08 -31.66 18.72
C LYS A 47 10.49 -30.26 18.94
N SER A 48 11.08 -29.46 19.83
CA SER A 48 10.65 -28.08 20.08
C SER A 48 10.81 -27.21 18.83
N LYS A 49 11.98 -27.25 18.20
CA LYS A 49 12.27 -26.50 16.97
C LYS A 49 11.38 -26.92 15.80
N GLN A 50 11.14 -28.22 15.62
CA GLN A 50 10.21 -28.71 14.60
C GLN A 50 8.81 -28.15 14.79
N ARG A 51 8.30 -28.09 16.03
CA ARG A 51 7.00 -27.47 16.31
C ARG A 51 7.00 -25.98 16.00
N GLN A 52 8.05 -25.25 16.36
CA GLN A 52 8.16 -23.81 16.06
C GLN A 52 8.16 -23.54 14.55
N VAL A 53 8.95 -24.30 13.78
CA VAL A 53 9.01 -24.15 12.32
C VAL A 53 7.70 -24.53 11.67
N ASN A 54 7.04 -25.57 12.17
CA ASN A 54 5.70 -25.96 11.70
C ASN A 54 4.67 -24.84 11.91
N LEU A 55 4.68 -24.20 13.09
CA LEU A 55 3.82 -23.04 13.35
C LEU A 55 4.08 -21.89 12.37
N ASN A 56 5.35 -21.62 12.05
CA ASN A 56 5.71 -20.61 11.06
C ASN A 56 5.24 -20.97 9.65
N PHE A 57 5.30 -22.25 9.27
CA PHE A 57 4.80 -22.73 7.98
C PHE A 57 3.28 -22.64 7.88
N VAL A 58 2.55 -23.07 8.90
CA VAL A 58 1.08 -22.92 8.96
C VAL A 58 0.69 -21.45 8.89
N LYS A 59 1.39 -20.57 9.60
CA LYS A 59 1.19 -19.12 9.50
C LYS A 59 1.42 -18.60 8.08
N ALA A 60 2.48 -19.05 7.39
CA ALA A 60 2.78 -18.61 6.04
C ALA A 60 1.71 -19.04 5.02
N ILE A 61 1.10 -20.23 5.20
CA ILE A 61 -0.06 -20.66 4.40
C ILE A 61 -1.24 -19.69 4.58
N GLU A 62 -1.56 -19.34 5.83
CA GLU A 62 -2.63 -18.39 6.12
C GLU A 62 -2.32 -16.98 5.58
N ASP A 63 -1.06 -16.52 5.69
CA ASP A 63 -0.62 -15.25 5.13
C ASP A 63 -0.84 -15.19 3.61
N VAL A 64 -0.66 -16.31 2.89
CA VAL A 64 -0.99 -16.42 1.45
C VAL A 64 -2.49 -16.31 1.21
N GLN A 65 -3.33 -16.98 2.00
CA GLN A 65 -4.79 -16.91 1.86
C GLN A 65 -5.32 -15.50 2.15
N ILE A 66 -4.75 -14.83 3.15
CA ILE A 66 -5.06 -13.43 3.48
C ILE A 66 -4.68 -12.53 2.30
N ALA A 67 -3.45 -12.66 1.78
CA ALA A 67 -2.99 -11.84 0.66
C ALA A 67 -3.79 -12.10 -0.63
N TYR A 68 -4.19 -13.34 -0.88
CA TYR A 68 -5.07 -13.71 -1.99
C TYR A 68 -6.45 -13.05 -1.84
N SER A 69 -7.07 -13.16 -0.66
CA SER A 69 -8.38 -12.54 -0.38
C SER A 69 -8.34 -11.01 -0.52
N GLN A 70 -7.26 -10.38 -0.06
CA GLN A 70 -7.02 -8.94 -0.24
C GLN A 70 -6.82 -8.54 -1.70
N LEU A 71 -6.21 -9.41 -2.52
CA LEU A 71 -6.09 -9.17 -3.95
C LEU A 71 -7.44 -9.31 -4.64
N MET A 72 -8.20 -10.35 -4.32
CA MET A 72 -9.53 -10.60 -4.87
C MET A 72 -10.51 -9.46 -4.56
N SER A 73 -10.42 -8.83 -3.38
CA SER A 73 -11.29 -7.69 -3.04
C SER A 73 -11.00 -6.45 -3.89
N VAL A 74 -9.79 -6.32 -4.44
CA VAL A 74 -9.42 -5.25 -5.37
C VAL A 74 -9.80 -5.60 -6.80
N VAL A 75 -9.64 -6.86 -7.22
CA VAL A 75 -9.96 -7.29 -8.59
C VAL A 75 -11.47 -7.47 -8.81
N GLN A 76 -12.22 -7.87 -7.78
CA GLN A 76 -13.68 -8.02 -7.76
C GLN A 76 -14.22 -8.97 -8.84
N THR A 77 -13.47 -10.02 -9.16
CA THR A 77 -13.93 -11.09 -10.07
C THR A 77 -14.77 -12.12 -9.31
N GLU A 78 -15.82 -12.62 -9.95
CA GLU A 78 -16.65 -13.72 -9.44
C GLU A 78 -15.94 -15.08 -9.60
N ASP A 79 -15.09 -15.21 -10.62
CA ASP A 79 -14.28 -16.40 -10.88
C ASP A 79 -13.01 -16.42 -10.04
N ASN A 80 -12.52 -17.63 -9.70
CA ASN A 80 -11.21 -17.79 -9.09
C ASN A 80 -10.09 -17.31 -10.03
N LEU A 81 -9.16 -16.53 -9.49
CA LEU A 81 -8.03 -16.00 -10.23
C LEU A 81 -6.83 -16.93 -10.09
N GLU A 82 -6.37 -17.52 -11.19
CA GLU A 82 -5.08 -18.19 -11.22
C GLU A 82 -3.97 -17.16 -11.38
N ILE A 83 -3.16 -16.98 -10.34
CA ILE A 83 -2.07 -16.01 -10.33
C ILE A 83 -0.77 -16.72 -10.67
N VAL A 84 -0.18 -16.35 -11.80
CA VAL A 84 1.13 -16.87 -12.22
C VAL A 84 2.16 -16.56 -11.15
N THR A 85 2.74 -17.60 -10.55
CA THR A 85 3.80 -17.42 -9.56
C THR A 85 5.08 -16.97 -10.26
N GLN A 86 5.57 -15.80 -9.88
CA GLN A 86 6.85 -15.27 -10.33
C GLN A 86 7.69 -14.84 -9.13
N PRO A 87 9.03 -14.97 -9.20
CA PRO A 87 9.90 -14.47 -8.15
C PRO A 87 9.65 -12.98 -7.91
N LEU A 88 9.58 -12.59 -6.63
CA LEU A 88 9.51 -11.18 -6.26
C LEU A 88 10.75 -10.46 -6.80
N LYS A 89 10.54 -9.44 -7.63
CA LYS A 89 11.60 -8.60 -8.20
C LYS A 89 11.54 -7.21 -7.59
N LYS A 90 12.68 -6.52 -7.66
CA LYS A 90 12.80 -5.14 -7.24
C LYS A 90 11.99 -4.22 -8.16
N GLU A 91 11.18 -3.36 -7.57
CA GLU A 91 10.32 -2.42 -8.28
C GLU A 91 11.09 -1.15 -8.70
N ALA A 92 10.71 -0.58 -9.85
CA ALA A 92 11.33 0.63 -10.37
C ALA A 92 10.69 1.90 -9.77
N LEU A 93 11.52 2.82 -9.30
CA LEU A 93 11.08 4.14 -8.87
C LEU A 93 10.70 5.00 -10.09
N GLN A 94 9.50 5.56 -10.05
CA GLN A 94 9.02 6.52 -11.04
C GLN A 94 9.26 7.95 -10.53
N ILE A 95 9.62 8.86 -11.43
CA ILE A 95 9.74 10.28 -11.10
C ILE A 95 8.33 10.87 -11.08
N VAL A 96 7.83 11.15 -9.87
CA VAL A 96 6.49 11.74 -9.66
C VAL A 96 6.63 13.17 -9.17
N ASN A 97 6.00 14.11 -9.87
CA ASN A 97 5.86 15.47 -9.38
C ASN A 97 4.71 15.53 -8.36
N VAL A 98 5.05 15.60 -7.07
CA VAL A 98 4.09 15.62 -5.96
C VAL A 98 3.11 16.79 -6.05
N ASN A 99 3.52 17.91 -6.65
CA ASN A 99 2.68 19.10 -6.78
C ASN A 99 1.64 18.98 -7.92
N GLU A 100 1.74 17.95 -8.76
CA GLU A 100 0.81 17.67 -9.86
C GLU A 100 -0.11 16.47 -9.53
N SER A 101 -0.19 16.06 -8.26
CA SER A 101 -1.05 14.94 -7.86
C SER A 101 -2.54 15.26 -8.09
N PRO A 102 -3.38 14.24 -8.35
CA PRO A 102 -4.83 14.42 -8.46
C PRO A 102 -5.45 15.08 -7.23
N GLU A 103 -4.93 14.81 -6.04
CA GLU A 103 -5.42 15.40 -4.78
C GLU A 103 -5.03 16.87 -4.66
N VAL A 104 -3.81 17.27 -5.04
CA VAL A 104 -3.43 18.69 -5.10
C VAL A 104 -4.38 19.42 -6.06
N SER A 105 -4.70 18.80 -7.19
CA SER A 105 -5.68 19.33 -8.15
C SER A 105 -7.09 19.42 -7.54
N PHE A 106 -7.52 18.42 -6.76
CA PHE A 106 -8.80 18.45 -6.04
C PHE A 106 -8.88 19.62 -5.04
N PHE A 107 -7.86 19.81 -4.21
CA PHE A 107 -7.83 20.94 -3.26
C PHE A 107 -7.76 22.29 -3.99
N THR A 108 -6.99 22.38 -5.08
CA THR A 108 -6.93 23.58 -5.93
C THR A 108 -8.31 23.90 -6.52
N ASN A 109 -9.03 22.91 -7.03
CA ASN A 109 -10.38 23.08 -7.55
C ASN A 109 -11.38 23.50 -6.47
N ASN A 110 -11.24 22.98 -5.24
CA ASN A 110 -12.08 23.42 -4.13
C ASN A 110 -11.89 24.91 -3.78
N VAL A 111 -10.65 25.41 -3.87
CA VAL A 111 -10.37 26.86 -3.73
C VAL A 111 -11.07 27.65 -4.85
N LEU A 112 -10.98 27.19 -6.10
CA LEU A 112 -11.64 27.84 -7.24
C LEU A 112 -13.17 27.85 -7.10
N VAL A 113 -13.77 26.75 -6.63
CA VAL A 113 -15.21 26.65 -6.37
C VAL A 113 -15.62 27.62 -5.26
N ALA A 114 -14.88 27.67 -4.15
CA ALA A 114 -15.18 28.58 -3.04
C ALA A 114 -15.08 30.05 -3.48
N LYS A 115 -14.05 30.40 -4.25
CA LYS A 115 -13.88 31.73 -4.84
C LYS A 115 -15.03 32.08 -5.79
N SER A 116 -15.41 31.18 -6.69
CA SER A 116 -16.50 31.38 -7.66
C SER A 116 -17.85 31.51 -6.97
N THR A 117 -18.10 30.71 -5.94
CA THR A 117 -19.32 30.77 -5.11
C THR A 117 -19.44 32.12 -4.41
N ARG A 118 -18.34 32.63 -3.84
CA ARG A 118 -18.32 33.98 -3.25
C ARG A 118 -18.56 35.08 -4.29
N GLN A 119 -17.99 34.95 -5.49
CA GLN A 119 -18.22 35.91 -6.57
C GLN A 119 -19.68 35.91 -7.03
N LEU A 120 -20.29 34.74 -7.15
CA LEU A 120 -21.72 34.60 -7.46
C LEU A 120 -22.59 35.29 -6.41
N GLU A 121 -22.29 35.10 -5.12
CA GLU A 121 -23.04 35.76 -4.06
C GLU A 121 -22.86 37.29 -4.09
N LYS A 122 -21.67 37.78 -4.45
CA LYS A 122 -21.45 39.22 -4.65
C LYS A 122 -22.30 39.80 -5.77
N GLN A 123 -22.53 39.05 -6.86
CA GLN A 123 -23.35 39.51 -7.97
C GLN A 123 -24.81 39.72 -7.57
N GLN A 124 -25.30 39.07 -6.51
CA GLN A 124 -26.66 39.30 -5.99
C GLN A 124 -26.86 40.71 -5.40
N LEU A 125 -25.77 41.47 -5.16
CA LEU A 125 -25.85 42.88 -4.77
C LEU A 125 -26.09 43.83 -5.95
N LEU A 126 -25.95 43.34 -7.19
CA LEU A 126 -26.16 44.14 -8.40
C LEU A 126 -27.62 44.07 -8.84
N PRO A 127 -28.11 45.09 -9.58
CA PRO A 127 -29.39 44.99 -10.26
C PRO A 127 -29.41 43.82 -11.25
N ASN A 128 -30.51 43.07 -11.28
CA ASN A 128 -30.74 41.99 -12.23
C ASN A 128 -31.70 42.46 -13.34
N ILE A 129 -31.36 42.17 -14.59
CA ILE A 129 -32.18 42.47 -15.76
C ILE A 129 -32.72 41.16 -16.32
N THR A 130 -34.03 41.09 -16.52
CA THR A 130 -34.73 39.91 -17.05
C THR A 130 -35.50 40.30 -18.30
N LEU A 131 -35.41 39.48 -19.34
CA LEU A 131 -36.19 39.62 -20.57
C LEU A 131 -37.00 38.35 -20.74
N ASN A 132 -38.33 38.48 -20.77
CA ASN A 132 -39.24 37.38 -21.00
C ASN A 132 -40.03 37.64 -22.28
N TYR A 133 -40.17 36.59 -23.09
CA TYR A 133 -41.13 36.52 -24.17
C TYR A 133 -42.16 35.45 -23.80
N PHE A 134 -43.44 35.73 -24.02
CA PHE A 134 -44.49 34.75 -23.78
C PHE A 134 -45.55 34.80 -24.88
N GLN A 135 -46.14 33.63 -25.12
CA GLN A 135 -47.29 33.45 -25.99
C GLN A 135 -48.39 32.75 -25.19
N GLY A 136 -49.60 33.27 -25.25
CA GLY A 136 -50.76 32.71 -24.55
C GLY A 136 -52.03 32.80 -25.37
N THR A 137 -53.05 32.07 -24.93
CA THR A 137 -54.41 32.12 -25.50
C THR A 137 -55.37 32.61 -24.45
N ASN A 138 -56.36 33.41 -24.83
CA ASN A 138 -57.42 33.88 -23.95
C ASN A 138 -58.78 33.53 -24.57
N PRO A 139 -59.68 32.79 -23.89
CA PRO A 139 -61.00 32.44 -24.44
C PRO A 139 -61.87 33.63 -24.88
N GLY A 140 -61.62 34.83 -24.35
CA GLY A 140 -62.28 36.08 -24.77
C GLY A 140 -61.61 36.79 -25.95
N ILE A 141 -60.48 36.27 -26.48
CA ILE A 141 -59.71 36.86 -27.59
C ILE A 141 -59.43 35.75 -28.62
N ASN A 142 -60.05 35.81 -29.80
CA ASN A 142 -59.89 34.82 -30.89
C ASN A 142 -58.51 34.84 -31.59
N LYS A 143 -57.46 35.34 -30.93
CA LYS A 143 -56.09 35.43 -31.44
C LYS A 143 -55.08 35.09 -30.34
N ASN A 144 -53.92 34.59 -30.75
CA ASN A 144 -52.78 34.40 -29.85
C ASN A 144 -52.31 35.74 -29.31
N LEU A 145 -52.07 35.80 -27.99
CA LEU A 145 -51.48 36.94 -27.31
C LEU A 145 -49.97 36.75 -27.26
N TYR A 146 -49.24 37.73 -27.79
CA TYR A 146 -47.78 37.79 -27.72
C TYR A 146 -47.37 38.91 -26.79
N GLY A 147 -46.44 38.65 -25.88
CA GLY A 147 -45.95 39.63 -24.93
C GLY A 147 -44.45 39.57 -24.74
N TYR A 148 -43.85 40.74 -24.57
CA TYR A 148 -42.47 40.91 -24.15
C TYR A 148 -42.47 41.65 -22.81
N GLN A 149 -41.67 41.20 -21.87
CA GLN A 149 -41.54 41.82 -20.55
C GLN A 149 -40.06 42.03 -20.24
N LEU A 150 -39.69 43.29 -20.01
CA LEU A 150 -38.39 43.68 -19.48
C LEU A 150 -38.54 44.00 -17.99
N GLY A 151 -37.86 43.26 -17.13
CA GLY A 151 -37.88 43.45 -15.69
C GLY A 151 -36.51 43.87 -15.15
N LEU A 152 -36.48 44.93 -14.34
CA LEU A 152 -35.30 45.38 -13.61
C LEU A 152 -35.54 45.16 -12.10
N LYS A 153 -34.72 44.31 -11.47
CA LYS A 153 -34.76 44.05 -10.04
C LYS A 153 -33.58 44.74 -9.36
N ILE A 154 -33.86 45.75 -8.53
CA ILE A 154 -32.84 46.46 -7.74
C ILE A 154 -32.92 45.99 -6.28
N PRO A 155 -31.87 45.37 -5.73
CA PRO A 155 -31.86 44.99 -4.32
C PRO A 155 -31.72 46.23 -3.42
N LEU A 156 -32.68 46.45 -2.50
CA LEU A 156 -32.68 47.60 -1.59
C LEU A 156 -32.06 47.31 -0.22
N PHE A 157 -32.18 46.06 0.26
CA PHE A 157 -31.64 45.62 1.55
C PHE A 157 -30.65 44.47 1.35
N PHE A 158 -29.42 44.66 1.80
CA PHE A 158 -28.29 43.77 1.52
C PHE A 158 -27.61 43.20 2.77
N MET A 159 -28.18 43.39 3.97
CA MET A 159 -27.55 42.93 5.21
C MET A 159 -27.34 41.40 5.23
N GLY A 160 -28.35 40.62 4.83
CA GLY A 160 -28.25 39.16 4.74
C GLY A 160 -27.19 38.69 3.74
N THR A 161 -27.25 39.20 2.50
CA THR A 161 -26.27 38.90 1.44
C THR A 161 -24.86 39.32 1.83
N SER A 162 -24.70 40.47 2.51
CA SER A 162 -23.39 40.95 3.00
C SER A 162 -22.80 40.00 4.04
N SER A 163 -23.61 39.54 5.00
CA SER A 163 -23.19 38.54 5.98
C SER A 163 -22.82 37.21 5.33
N LYS A 164 -23.59 36.77 4.33
CA LYS A 164 -23.29 35.55 3.57
C LYS A 164 -22.01 35.67 2.75
N ILE A 165 -21.73 36.82 2.13
CA ILE A 165 -20.45 37.09 1.44
C ILE A 165 -19.27 37.03 2.43
N LYS A 166 -19.43 37.55 3.66
CA LYS A 166 -18.40 37.44 4.71
C LYS A 166 -18.15 35.98 5.09
N ALA A 167 -19.21 35.21 5.30
CA ALA A 167 -19.09 33.77 5.59
C ALA A 167 -18.41 33.01 4.43
N LEU A 168 -18.78 33.30 3.17
CA LEU A 168 -18.15 32.69 2.00
C LEU A 168 -16.68 33.10 1.81
N LYS A 169 -16.29 34.31 2.26
CA LYS A 169 -14.88 34.71 2.32
C LYS A 169 -14.10 33.85 3.31
N ILE A 170 -14.67 33.57 4.48
CA ILE A 170 -14.06 32.65 5.46
C ILE A 170 -13.95 31.24 4.86
N ALA A 171 -14.98 30.76 4.17
CA ALA A 171 -14.95 29.47 3.48
C ALA A 171 -13.87 29.39 2.39
N GLU A 172 -13.69 30.46 1.59
CA GLU A 172 -12.59 30.60 0.62
C GLU A 172 -11.21 30.50 1.32
N THR A 173 -11.02 31.20 2.44
CA THR A 173 -9.79 31.10 3.25
C THR A 173 -9.58 29.69 3.79
N ILE A 174 -10.61 29.03 4.34
CA ILE A 174 -10.51 27.65 4.82
C ILE A 174 -10.10 26.70 3.69
N ALA A 175 -10.65 26.86 2.49
CA ALA A 175 -10.26 26.04 1.33
C ALA A 175 -8.78 26.24 0.97
N ALA A 176 -8.29 27.48 1.00
CA ALA A 176 -6.88 27.80 0.72
C ALA A 176 -5.94 27.20 1.78
N GLU A 177 -6.28 27.33 3.07
CA GLU A 177 -5.50 26.74 4.16
C GLU A 177 -5.47 25.20 4.08
N ARG A 178 -6.57 24.56 3.65
CA ARG A 178 -6.61 23.10 3.41
C ARG A 178 -5.67 22.67 2.28
N LEU A 179 -5.62 23.42 1.18
CA LEU A 179 -4.65 23.17 0.10
C LEU A 179 -3.21 23.30 0.60
N GLN A 180 -2.93 24.34 1.40
CA GLN A 180 -1.61 24.57 1.98
C GLN A 180 -1.22 23.45 2.95
N ASP A 181 -2.10 23.07 3.88
CA ASP A 181 -1.87 21.96 4.82
C ASP A 181 -1.61 20.63 4.08
N TYR A 182 -2.42 20.33 3.06
CA TYR A 182 -2.22 19.15 2.22
C TYR A 182 -0.84 19.17 1.55
N THR A 183 -0.47 20.30 0.94
CA THR A 183 0.82 20.47 0.26
C THR A 183 2.01 20.31 1.22
N ILE A 184 1.91 20.83 2.45
CA ILE A 184 2.96 20.66 3.46
C ILE A 184 3.10 19.19 3.85
N LYS A 185 1.99 18.53 4.15
CA LYS A 185 1.97 17.13 4.60
C LYS A 185 2.45 16.16 3.53
N ILE A 186 2.04 16.34 2.27
CA ILE A 186 2.45 15.44 1.18
C ILE A 186 3.95 15.58 0.87
N ASN A 187 4.49 16.81 0.93
CA ASN A 187 5.92 17.05 0.79
C ASN A 187 6.73 16.46 1.95
N ALA A 188 6.21 16.54 3.19
CA ALA A 188 6.83 15.88 4.34
C ALA A 188 6.82 14.35 4.18
N LYS A 189 5.68 13.76 3.78
CA LYS A 189 5.54 12.32 3.50
C LYS A 189 6.52 11.85 2.42
N SER A 190 6.64 12.61 1.33
CA SER A 190 7.62 12.36 0.27
C SER A 190 9.06 12.29 0.82
N LYS A 191 9.49 13.29 1.60
CA LYS A 191 10.83 13.31 2.20
C LYS A 191 11.08 12.12 3.14
N ILE A 192 10.07 11.75 3.94
CA ILE A 192 10.14 10.59 4.83
C ILE A 192 10.34 9.30 4.03
N LEU A 193 9.51 9.09 2.99
CA LEU A 193 9.58 7.89 2.15
C LEU A 193 10.89 7.79 1.39
N VAL A 194 11.44 8.90 0.88
CA VAL A 194 12.76 8.91 0.23
C VAL A 194 13.86 8.52 1.21
N SER A 195 13.79 9.00 2.46
CA SER A 195 14.75 8.62 3.50
C SER A 195 14.65 7.12 3.85
N GLN A 196 13.43 6.61 4.01
CA GLN A 196 13.17 5.18 4.23
C GLN A 196 13.65 4.32 3.07
N LEU A 197 13.40 4.74 1.84
CA LEU A 197 13.86 4.05 0.63
C LEU A 197 15.39 3.96 0.60
N ASN A 198 16.08 5.06 0.93
CA ASN A 198 17.55 5.07 1.01
C ASN A 198 18.09 4.11 2.07
N GLN A 199 17.43 4.02 3.23
CA GLN A 199 17.78 3.07 4.29
C GLN A 199 17.58 1.62 3.81
N GLN A 200 16.42 1.33 3.23
CA GLN A 200 16.07 -0.01 2.72
C GLN A 200 17.00 -0.43 1.58
N GLN A 201 17.37 0.51 0.69
CA GLN A 201 18.31 0.24 -0.39
C GLN A 201 19.69 -0.16 0.14
N LYS A 202 20.19 0.48 1.20
CA LYS A 202 21.45 0.09 1.84
C LYS A 202 21.39 -1.31 2.44
N ALA A 203 20.28 -1.65 3.10
CA ALA A 203 20.08 -3.00 3.64
C ALA A 203 20.00 -4.04 2.50
N LEU A 204 19.30 -3.73 1.41
CA LEU A 204 19.15 -4.62 0.26
C LEU A 204 20.48 -4.85 -0.47
N ASN A 205 21.33 -3.82 -0.58
CA ASN A 205 22.66 -3.95 -1.20
C ASN A 205 23.50 -5.05 -0.55
N TYR A 206 23.48 -5.17 0.78
CA TYR A 206 24.20 -6.24 1.49
C TYR A 206 23.75 -7.63 1.03
N TYR A 207 22.44 -7.86 0.95
CA TYR A 207 21.89 -9.15 0.55
C TYR A 207 22.14 -9.45 -0.94
N GLU A 208 22.00 -8.44 -1.80
CA GLU A 208 22.21 -8.57 -3.25
C GLU A 208 23.68 -8.81 -3.61
N GLN A 209 24.61 -8.22 -2.87
CA GLN A 209 26.05 -8.33 -3.14
C GLN A 209 26.70 -9.52 -2.43
N GLU A 210 26.32 -9.81 -1.19
CA GLU A 210 27.00 -10.80 -0.34
C GLU A 210 26.04 -11.88 0.19
N GLY A 211 24.90 -11.48 0.76
CA GLY A 211 24.02 -12.40 1.50
C GLY A 211 23.52 -13.58 0.68
N ALA A 212 23.13 -13.37 -0.58
CA ALA A 212 22.67 -14.45 -1.46
C ALA A 212 23.77 -15.48 -1.75
N ALA A 213 25.00 -15.02 -2.01
CA ALA A 213 26.14 -15.89 -2.25
C ALA A 213 26.53 -16.66 -0.98
N LEU A 214 26.57 -15.97 0.16
CA LEU A 214 26.86 -16.57 1.48
C LEU A 214 25.84 -17.64 1.86
N SER A 215 24.54 -17.35 1.76
CA SER A 215 23.47 -18.32 2.04
C SER A 215 23.64 -19.59 1.20
N LYS A 216 23.90 -19.44 -0.11
CA LYS A 216 24.10 -20.57 -1.01
C LYS A 216 25.34 -21.40 -0.65
N GLU A 217 26.45 -20.75 -0.31
CA GLU A 217 27.67 -21.46 0.05
C GLU A 217 27.55 -22.14 1.43
N ILE A 218 26.87 -21.52 2.40
CA ILE A 218 26.57 -22.14 3.69
C ILE A 218 25.74 -23.41 3.48
N LEU A 219 24.67 -23.36 2.68
CA LEU A 219 23.85 -24.54 2.37
C LEU A 219 24.68 -25.65 1.72
N LYS A 220 25.50 -25.30 0.72
CA LYS A 220 26.33 -26.25 -0.02
C LYS A 220 27.36 -26.93 0.88
N THR A 221 28.12 -26.13 1.64
CA THR A 221 29.18 -26.61 2.52
C THR A 221 28.61 -27.42 3.67
N ALA A 222 27.55 -26.93 4.34
CA ALA A 222 26.90 -27.67 5.42
C ALA A 222 26.37 -29.04 4.94
N ASN A 223 25.74 -29.10 3.77
CA ASN A 223 25.28 -30.36 3.18
C ASN A 223 26.44 -31.32 2.87
N SER A 224 27.56 -30.82 2.35
CA SER A 224 28.73 -31.64 2.04
C SER A 224 29.41 -32.15 3.31
N SER A 225 29.74 -31.25 4.22
CA SER A 225 30.43 -31.56 5.47
C SER A 225 29.61 -32.50 6.36
N PHE A 226 28.29 -32.36 6.42
CA PHE A 226 27.44 -33.30 7.16
C PHE A 226 27.44 -34.69 6.53
N LYS A 227 27.35 -34.79 5.19
CA LYS A 227 27.43 -36.08 4.47
C LYS A 227 28.78 -36.77 4.64
N ASN A 228 29.85 -36.00 4.72
CA ASN A 228 31.21 -36.49 4.93
C ASN A 228 31.55 -36.76 6.40
N GLY A 229 30.65 -36.42 7.34
CA GLY A 229 30.87 -36.56 8.78
C GLY A 229 31.86 -35.54 9.37
N GLU A 230 32.16 -34.46 8.65
CA GLU A 230 33.07 -33.38 9.09
C GLU A 230 32.43 -32.48 10.15
N ILE A 231 31.12 -32.27 10.08
CA ILE A 231 30.35 -31.52 11.06
C ILE A 231 29.30 -32.40 11.70
N ASP A 232 29.03 -32.13 12.97
CA ASP A 232 27.95 -32.80 13.66
C ASP A 232 26.57 -32.30 13.17
N PHE A 233 25.54 -33.00 13.63
CA PHE A 233 24.17 -32.74 13.27
C PHE A 233 23.65 -31.37 13.74
N TYR A 234 24.16 -30.86 14.86
CA TYR A 234 23.76 -29.57 15.41
C TYR A 234 24.37 -28.43 14.56
N GLN A 235 25.65 -28.54 14.22
CA GLN A 235 26.35 -27.62 13.33
C GLN A 235 25.70 -27.55 11.95
N TYR A 236 25.29 -28.70 11.40
CA TYR A 236 24.56 -28.76 10.13
C TYR A 236 23.28 -27.92 10.18
N ILE A 237 22.48 -28.07 11.24
CA ILE A 237 21.18 -27.42 11.36
C ILE A 237 21.29 -25.93 11.65
N LEU A 238 22.22 -25.53 12.52
CA LEU A 238 22.53 -24.13 12.74
C LEU A 238 22.96 -23.44 11.44
N SER A 239 23.75 -24.13 10.62
CA SER A 239 24.17 -23.61 9.31
C SER A 239 22.98 -23.44 8.36
N LEU A 240 22.07 -24.41 8.31
CA LEU A 240 20.86 -24.31 7.49
C LEU A 240 19.92 -23.20 7.98
N GLU A 241 19.69 -23.07 9.29
CA GLU A 241 18.90 -21.98 9.87
C GLU A 241 19.47 -20.63 9.43
N ASN A 242 20.78 -20.41 9.63
CA ASN A 242 21.45 -19.17 9.25
C ASN A 242 21.27 -18.87 7.76
N ALA A 243 21.42 -19.88 6.90
CA ALA A 243 21.27 -19.69 5.47
C ALA A 243 19.85 -19.31 5.05
N TYR A 244 18.82 -19.95 5.64
CA TYR A 244 17.42 -19.61 5.35
C TYR A 244 16.98 -18.31 6.02
N GLU A 245 17.53 -17.95 7.18
CA GLU A 245 17.30 -16.65 7.82
C GLU A 245 17.81 -15.52 6.94
N ILE A 246 18.98 -15.67 6.31
CA ILE A 246 19.49 -14.70 5.32
C ILE A 246 18.51 -14.56 4.14
N GLN A 247 17.93 -15.66 3.65
CA GLN A 247 16.94 -15.62 2.55
C GLN A 247 15.63 -14.96 2.97
N LEU A 248 15.12 -15.25 4.17
CA LEU A 248 13.92 -14.63 4.72
C LEU A 248 14.12 -13.12 4.93
N ASN A 249 15.25 -12.73 5.51
CA ASN A 249 15.58 -11.33 5.73
C ASN A 249 15.75 -10.57 4.41
N TYR A 250 16.37 -11.18 3.40
CA TYR A 250 16.42 -10.60 2.05
C TYR A 250 15.00 -10.38 1.50
N LEU A 251 14.15 -11.41 1.55
CA LEU A 251 12.79 -11.36 1.02
C LEU A 251 11.95 -10.28 1.72
N GLU A 252 12.08 -10.14 3.05
CA GLU A 252 11.40 -9.10 3.83
C GLU A 252 11.90 -7.69 3.49
N ASN A 253 13.21 -7.51 3.37
CA ASN A 253 13.80 -6.22 2.96
C ASN A 253 13.39 -5.85 1.53
N LEU A 254 13.34 -6.82 0.62
CA LEU A 254 12.89 -6.62 -0.75
C LEU A 254 11.41 -6.23 -0.80
N ASN A 255 10.54 -6.90 -0.04
CA ASN A 255 9.13 -6.51 0.06
C ASN A 255 8.99 -5.10 0.63
N THR A 256 9.69 -4.78 1.72
CA THR A 256 9.64 -3.46 2.36
C THR A 256 10.10 -2.35 1.41
N TYR A 257 11.19 -2.60 0.67
CA TYR A 257 11.65 -1.72 -0.40
C TYR A 257 10.56 -1.51 -1.46
N ASN A 258 9.99 -2.59 -1.99
CA ASN A 258 8.96 -2.54 -3.02
C ASN A 258 7.70 -1.79 -2.55
N GLN A 259 7.23 -2.03 -1.32
CA GLN A 259 6.08 -1.29 -0.78
C GLN A 259 6.37 0.21 -0.68
N THR A 260 7.58 0.59 -0.28
CA THR A 260 8.00 2.01 -0.23
C THR A 260 8.05 2.61 -1.64
N VAL A 261 8.63 1.91 -2.62
CA VAL A 261 8.65 2.36 -4.02
C VAL A 261 7.24 2.54 -4.58
N ILE A 262 6.34 1.57 -4.37
CA ILE A 262 4.95 1.65 -4.80
C ILE A 262 4.26 2.85 -4.13
N THR A 263 4.50 3.06 -2.83
CA THR A 263 3.93 4.22 -2.10
C THR A 263 4.45 5.54 -2.64
N ILE A 264 5.71 5.63 -3.09
CA ILE A 264 6.24 6.84 -3.73
C ILE A 264 5.64 7.03 -5.13
N ASN A 265 5.55 5.96 -5.92
CA ASN A 265 5.00 6.00 -7.28
C ASN A 265 3.53 6.44 -7.30
N TYR A 266 2.77 6.09 -6.26
CA TYR A 266 1.36 6.46 -6.09
C TYR A 266 1.15 7.32 -4.85
N LEU A 267 2.05 8.29 -4.62
CA LEU A 267 2.08 9.09 -3.40
C LEU A 267 0.80 9.91 -3.22
N THR A 268 0.02 9.52 -2.23
CA THR A 268 -1.16 10.24 -1.70
C THR A 268 -1.04 10.33 -0.18
N LEU A 269 -1.87 11.14 0.50
CA LEU A 269 -1.81 11.31 1.95
C LEU A 269 -2.59 10.24 2.72
#